data_AF-A0A7R9AWK8-F1
#
_entry.id   AF-A0A7R9AWK8-F1
#
_cell.length_a   1.000
_cell.length_b   1.000
_cell.length_c   1.000
_cell.angle_alpha   90.00
_cell.angle_beta   90.00
_cell.angle_gamma   90.00
#
_symmetry.space_group_name_H-M   'P 1'
#
loop_
_entity.id
_entity.type
_entity.pdbx_description
1 polymer ?
#
loop_
_entity_poly.entity_id
_entity_poly.type
_entity_poly.pdbx_seq_one_letter_code
_entity_poly.pdbx_strand_id
1 'polypeptide(L)'
;MDSKTMAPQPVDLNKGMRCIKYLLFSFNFMFMLTGILIIAIGTTILAIYQKYDQFLEDKFYSPATLLIVVGVIIGLVAFFGCCGAAKESTCMIMVFSVFLGIIFILEISAGIAAYVMQDGLRDVLEGRMRTMMSQYSTDSQVAETFDFIQQRLQCCGLESLTDWEGVTVEDEEPDYTQLPSSCCAQYGTGNQTGSCKLLYGNGCLARVEFILSESTVMLASAAFTLALLQLLGVVFACSLGRSIRYQKTWRERRRWELRERLVNSYTPIGQTDPKTTYPIIFMSGSKEADC
;
A
#
# COMPACT_ATOMS: atom_id res chain seq x y z
N MET A 1 17.43 -45.12 40.04
CA MET A 1 16.10 -44.70 39.55
C MET A 1 16.36 -43.46 38.71
N ASP A 2 16.77 -43.69 37.46
CA ASP A 2 17.32 -42.67 36.58
C ASP A 2 16.18 -41.83 36.01
N SER A 3 15.96 -40.68 36.62
CA SER A 3 15.15 -39.62 36.03
C SER A 3 15.93 -39.06 34.85
N LYS A 4 15.79 -39.69 33.69
CA LYS A 4 16.04 -39.04 32.40
C LYS A 4 15.05 -37.88 32.32
N THR A 5 15.47 -36.71 32.79
CA THR A 5 14.90 -35.44 32.36
C THR A 5 15.07 -35.40 30.85
N MET A 6 14.00 -35.78 30.15
CA MET A 6 13.81 -35.63 28.73
C MET A 6 13.90 -34.13 28.43
N ALA A 7 15.10 -33.65 28.13
CA ALA A 7 15.27 -32.34 27.53
C ALA A 7 14.38 -32.30 26.28
N PRO A 8 13.55 -31.26 26.06
CA PRO A 8 12.83 -31.15 24.81
C PRO A 8 13.86 -31.11 23.69
N GLN A 9 13.77 -32.09 22.79
CA GLN A 9 14.68 -32.15 21.65
C GLN A 9 14.57 -30.84 20.85
N PRO A 10 15.69 -30.28 20.36
CA PRO A 10 15.65 -29.16 19.44
C PRO A 10 14.96 -29.67 18.18
N VAL A 11 13.69 -29.30 18.06
CA VAL A 11 12.82 -29.59 16.92
C VAL A 11 13.60 -29.41 15.60
N ASP A 12 13.45 -30.32 14.63
CA ASP A 12 13.96 -30.19 13.24
C ASP A 12 13.42 -28.94 12.48
N LEU A 13 12.69 -28.09 13.21
CA LEU A 13 12.32 -26.70 13.02
C LEU A 13 13.47 -25.77 12.57
N ASN A 14 14.73 -26.20 12.66
CA ASN A 14 15.90 -25.41 12.27
C ASN A 14 15.95 -25.12 10.75
N LYS A 15 15.54 -26.07 9.90
CA LYS A 15 15.49 -25.84 8.43
C LYS A 15 14.27 -25.01 8.03
N GLY A 16 13.09 -25.32 8.59
CA GLY A 16 11.84 -24.58 8.31
C GLY A 16 11.91 -23.12 8.75
N MET A 17 12.46 -22.83 9.93
CA MET A 17 12.67 -21.46 10.39
C MET A 17 13.63 -20.66 9.52
N ARG A 18 14.71 -21.30 9.03
CA ARG A 18 15.62 -20.66 8.08
C ARG A 18 14.90 -20.34 6.77
N CYS A 19 14.08 -21.25 6.26
CA CYS A 19 13.25 -21.02 5.08
C CYS A 19 12.31 -19.82 5.27
N ILE A 20 11.55 -19.79 6.36
CA ILE A 20 10.63 -18.67 6.69
C ILE A 20 11.40 -17.35 6.81
N LYS A 21 12.58 -17.35 7.44
CA LYS A 21 13.44 -16.15 7.55
C LYS A 21 13.83 -15.62 6.18
N TYR A 22 14.32 -16.49 5.28
CA TYR A 22 14.73 -16.07 3.94
C TYR A 22 13.55 -15.66 3.06
N LEU A 23 12.40 -16.34 3.17
CA LEU A 23 11.18 -15.96 2.47
C LEU A 23 10.69 -14.58 2.91
N LEU A 24 10.60 -14.33 4.22
CA LEU A 24 10.17 -13.05 4.77
C LEU A 24 11.15 -11.93 4.38
N PHE A 25 12.46 -12.18 4.45
CA PHE A 25 13.46 -11.21 4.02
C PHE A 25 13.38 -10.90 2.52
N SER A 26 13.34 -11.94 1.67
CA SER A 26 13.27 -11.80 0.21
C SER A 26 12.02 -11.04 -0.22
N PHE A 27 10.87 -11.42 0.32
CA PHE A 27 9.59 -10.79 0.02
C PHE A 27 9.59 -9.31 0.44
N ASN A 28 9.97 -8.99 1.68
CA ASN A 28 10.04 -7.59 2.14
C ASN A 28 11.08 -6.78 1.35
N PHE A 29 12.17 -7.40 0.90
CA PHE A 29 13.16 -6.72 0.06
C PHE A 29 12.58 -6.36 -1.31
N MET A 30 11.77 -7.22 -1.91
CA MET A 30 11.04 -6.89 -3.13
C MET A 30 10.06 -5.73 -2.90
N PHE A 31 9.30 -5.73 -1.81
CA PHE A 31 8.41 -4.59 -1.48
C PHE A 31 9.18 -3.29 -1.29
N MET A 32 10.34 -3.33 -0.66
CA MET A 32 11.20 -2.16 -0.54
C MET A 32 11.56 -1.58 -1.90
N LEU A 33 12.02 -2.43 -2.83
CA LEU A 33 12.35 -1.99 -4.19
C LEU A 33 11.13 -1.42 -4.92
N THR A 34 9.97 -2.05 -4.79
CA THR A 34 8.73 -1.52 -5.37
C THR A 34 8.33 -0.19 -4.76
N GLY A 35 8.49 0.01 -3.44
CA GLY A 35 8.20 1.28 -2.78
C GLY A 35 9.11 2.41 -3.29
N ILE A 36 10.41 2.15 -3.42
CA ILE A 36 11.37 3.10 -3.99
C ILE A 36 11.01 3.45 -5.44
N LEU A 37 10.64 2.45 -6.25
CA LEU A 37 10.24 2.68 -7.64
C LEU A 37 8.96 3.53 -7.73
N ILE A 38 7.95 3.24 -6.91
CA ILE A 38 6.70 4.01 -6.85
C ILE A 38 6.98 5.46 -6.46
N ILE A 39 7.84 5.70 -5.45
CA ILE A 39 8.25 7.05 -5.06
C ILE A 39 8.94 7.75 -6.23
N ALA A 40 9.89 7.10 -6.90
CA ALA A 40 10.60 7.69 -8.03
C ALA A 40 9.64 8.10 -9.16
N ILE A 41 8.69 7.22 -9.50
CA ILE A 41 7.64 7.51 -10.49
C ILE A 41 6.79 8.69 -10.03
N GLY A 42 6.27 8.66 -8.80
CA GLY A 42 5.45 9.73 -8.24
C GLY A 42 6.16 11.08 -8.23
N THR A 43 7.44 11.12 -7.83
CA THR A 43 8.26 12.35 -7.86
C THR A 43 8.53 12.83 -9.28
N THR A 44 8.71 11.93 -10.24
CA THR A 44 8.93 12.30 -11.65
C THR A 44 7.67 12.92 -12.23
N ILE A 45 6.52 12.31 -11.97
CA ILE A 45 5.21 12.82 -12.38
C ILE A 45 5.02 14.23 -11.78
N LEU A 46 5.23 14.39 -10.47
CA LEU A 46 5.10 15.67 -9.80
C LEU A 46 6.05 16.74 -10.36
N ALA A 47 7.32 16.40 -10.61
CA ALA A 47 8.31 17.32 -11.15
C ALA A 47 8.00 17.78 -12.59
N ILE A 48 7.42 16.89 -13.40
CA ILE A 48 6.94 17.25 -14.75
C ILE A 48 5.79 18.26 -14.61
N TYR A 49 4.80 17.99 -13.76
CA TYR A 49 3.64 18.86 -13.60
C TYR A 49 3.99 20.24 -13.02
N GLN A 50 4.85 20.32 -11.99
CA GLN A 50 5.29 21.61 -11.44
C GLN A 50 5.97 22.52 -12.47
N LYS A 51 6.63 21.94 -13.48
CA LYS A 51 7.25 22.71 -14.56
C LYS A 51 6.21 23.37 -15.49
N TYR A 52 4.98 22.88 -15.47
CA TYR A 52 3.84 23.40 -16.22
C TYR A 52 2.77 24.01 -15.29
N ASP A 53 3.10 24.39 -14.05
CA ASP A 53 2.16 25.00 -13.07
C ASP A 53 1.44 26.25 -13.61
N GLN A 54 2.01 26.93 -14.62
CA GLN A 54 1.37 28.07 -15.29
C GLN A 54 0.28 27.67 -16.31
N PHE A 55 0.16 26.38 -16.61
CA PHE A 55 -0.75 25.81 -17.61
C PHE A 55 -1.61 24.65 -17.07
N LEU A 56 -1.27 24.05 -15.92
CA LEU A 56 -1.96 22.91 -15.34
C LEU A 56 -2.38 23.22 -13.90
N GLU A 57 -3.68 23.25 -13.62
CA GLU A 57 -4.22 23.39 -12.26
C GLU A 57 -3.88 22.17 -11.36
N ASP A 58 -4.01 22.36 -10.04
CA ASP A 58 -3.71 21.44 -8.92
C ASP A 58 -4.33 20.02 -9.00
N LYS A 59 -5.10 19.69 -10.03
CA LYS A 59 -5.90 18.45 -10.12
C LYS A 59 -5.03 17.20 -10.27
N PHE A 60 -3.86 17.30 -10.91
CA PHE A 60 -2.89 16.19 -11.02
C PHE A 60 -1.92 16.08 -9.84
N TYR A 61 -1.87 17.09 -8.97
CA TYR A 61 -1.08 17.05 -7.74
C TYR A 61 -1.56 15.93 -6.82
N SER A 62 -2.88 15.66 -6.80
CA SER A 62 -3.50 14.69 -5.90
C SER A 62 -3.08 13.23 -6.17
N PRO A 63 -3.21 12.66 -7.39
CA PRO A 63 -2.80 11.28 -7.65
C PRO A 63 -1.28 11.04 -7.49
N ALA A 64 -0.44 11.98 -7.93
CA ALA A 64 1.02 11.87 -7.83
C ALA A 64 1.48 11.91 -6.37
N THR A 65 0.90 12.80 -5.56
CA THR A 65 1.18 12.88 -4.12
C THR A 65 0.74 11.60 -3.40
N LEU A 66 -0.42 11.04 -3.75
CA LEU A 66 -0.88 9.76 -3.20
C LEU A 66 0.10 8.62 -3.52
N LEU A 67 0.62 8.54 -4.75
CA LEU A 67 1.65 7.56 -5.12
C LEU A 67 2.89 7.67 -4.22
N ILE A 68 3.38 8.89 -3.98
CA ILE A 68 4.54 9.12 -3.11
C ILE A 68 4.24 8.68 -1.69
N VAL A 69 3.10 9.08 -1.10
CA VAL A 69 2.71 8.73 0.27
C VAL A 69 2.59 7.21 0.43
N VAL A 70 1.90 6.53 -0.49
CA VAL A 70 1.75 5.07 -0.49
C VAL A 70 3.11 4.39 -0.62
N GLY A 71 3.97 4.86 -1.54
CA GLY A 71 5.32 4.34 -1.72
C GLY A 71 6.19 4.46 -0.46
N VAL A 72 6.09 5.58 0.25
CA VAL A 72 6.80 5.79 1.54
C VAL A 72 6.30 4.82 2.60
N ILE A 73 4.98 4.63 2.73
CA ILE A 73 4.40 3.67 3.70
C ILE A 73 4.89 2.25 3.38
N ILE A 74 4.82 1.83 2.11
CA ILE A 74 5.31 0.51 1.68
C ILE A 74 6.81 0.34 2.02
N GLY A 75 7.63 1.35 1.70
CA GLY A 75 9.06 1.34 2.00
C GLY A 75 9.36 1.23 3.50
N LEU A 76 8.64 1.99 4.35
CA LEU A 76 8.81 1.94 5.80
C LEU A 76 8.40 0.58 6.39
N VAL A 77 7.25 0.04 5.98
CA VAL A 77 6.79 -1.26 6.46
C VAL A 77 7.77 -2.36 6.02
N ALA A 78 8.20 -2.34 4.76
CA ALA A 78 9.21 -3.25 4.22
C ALA A 78 10.56 -3.11 4.93
N PHE A 79 10.96 -1.90 5.34
CA PHE A 79 12.18 -1.65 6.10
C PHE A 79 12.17 -2.39 7.44
N PHE A 80 11.07 -2.27 8.20
CA PHE A 80 10.94 -2.97 9.48
C PHE A 80 10.89 -4.48 9.30
N GLY A 81 10.24 -4.99 8.24
CA GLY A 81 10.24 -6.40 7.89
C GLY A 81 11.64 -6.94 7.57
N CYS A 82 12.37 -6.26 6.69
CA CYS A 82 13.75 -6.62 6.31
C CYS A 82 14.72 -6.53 7.49
N CYS A 83 14.75 -5.40 8.19
CA CYS A 83 15.64 -5.20 9.34
C CYS A 83 15.29 -6.14 10.49
N GLY A 84 14.01 -6.38 10.75
CA GLY A 84 13.55 -7.32 11.76
C GLY A 84 14.03 -8.74 11.48
N ALA A 85 13.89 -9.20 10.23
CA ALA A 85 14.37 -10.51 9.80
C ALA A 85 15.90 -10.61 9.83
N ALA A 86 16.62 -9.60 9.33
CA ALA A 86 18.08 -9.60 9.23
C ALA A 86 18.76 -9.50 10.60
N LYS A 87 18.31 -8.57 11.46
CA LYS A 87 18.87 -8.32 12.80
C LYS A 87 18.34 -9.30 13.86
N GLU A 88 17.44 -10.22 13.49
CA GLU A 88 16.75 -11.11 14.44
C GLU A 88 16.16 -10.33 15.64
N SER A 89 15.60 -9.14 15.34
CA SER A 89 15.02 -8.26 16.35
C SER A 89 13.52 -8.53 16.46
N THR A 90 13.13 -9.07 17.60
CA THR A 90 11.72 -9.34 17.92
C THR A 90 10.89 -8.08 18.00
N CYS A 91 11.47 -6.95 18.42
CA CYS A 91 10.77 -5.66 18.47
C CYS A 91 10.41 -5.19 17.06
N MET A 92 11.37 -5.16 16.14
CA MET A 92 11.13 -4.74 14.75
C MET A 92 10.14 -5.64 14.00
N ILE A 93 10.19 -6.96 14.22
CA ILE A 93 9.22 -7.90 13.63
C ILE A 93 7.81 -7.68 14.19
N MET A 94 7.68 -7.35 15.48
CA MET A 94 6.40 -7.01 16.09
C MET A 94 5.85 -5.70 15.52
N VAL A 95 6.68 -4.67 15.37
CA VAL A 95 6.30 -3.40 14.73
C VAL A 95 5.79 -3.63 13.31
N PHE A 96 6.51 -4.43 12.51
CA PHE A 96 6.06 -4.84 11.18
C PHE A 96 4.69 -5.53 11.21
N SER A 97 4.49 -6.46 12.14
CA SER A 97 3.21 -7.18 12.30
C SER A 97 2.06 -6.24 12.68
N VAL A 98 2.31 -5.26 13.55
CA VAL A 98 1.32 -4.25 13.95
C VAL A 98 0.94 -3.36 12.76
N PHE A 99 1.92 -2.90 11.97
CA PHE A 99 1.62 -2.12 10.76
C PHE A 99 0.77 -2.91 9.76
N LEU A 100 1.10 -4.18 9.48
CA LEU A 100 0.26 -5.02 8.64
C LEU A 100 -1.16 -5.18 9.19
N GLY A 101 -1.31 -5.33 10.51
CA GLY A 101 -2.63 -5.41 11.15
C GLY A 101 -3.43 -4.11 11.03
N ILE A 102 -2.79 -2.95 11.17
CA ILE A 102 -3.44 -1.65 10.97
C ILE A 102 -3.90 -1.50 9.52
N ILE A 103 -3.04 -1.84 8.55
CA ILE A 103 -3.38 -1.77 7.12
C ILE A 103 -4.56 -2.70 6.81
N PHE A 104 -4.57 -3.92 7.35
CA PHE A 104 -5.69 -4.86 7.19
C PHE A 104 -7.02 -4.30 7.71
N ILE A 105 -7.01 -3.63 8.87
CA ILE A 105 -8.21 -2.99 9.42
C ILE A 105 -8.66 -1.83 8.52
N LEU A 106 -7.72 -1.01 8.04
CA LEU A 106 -8.01 0.08 7.10
C LEU A 106 -8.59 -0.45 5.78
N GLU A 107 -8.10 -1.58 5.29
CA GLU A 107 -8.57 -2.23 4.07
C GLU A 107 -10.03 -2.72 4.22
N ILE A 108 -10.35 -3.38 5.34
CA ILE A 108 -11.74 -3.75 5.66
C ILE A 108 -12.63 -2.52 5.78
N SER A 109 -12.15 -1.49 6.49
CA SER A 109 -12.90 -0.24 6.69
C SER A 109 -13.19 0.47 5.36
N ALA A 110 -12.20 0.53 4.47
CA ALA A 110 -12.35 1.08 3.13
C ALA A 110 -13.31 0.25 2.28
N GLY A 111 -13.25 -1.09 2.35
CA GLY A 111 -14.19 -1.98 1.67
C GLY A 111 -15.64 -1.77 2.13
N ILE A 112 -15.87 -1.63 3.43
CA ILE A 112 -17.20 -1.33 3.99
C ILE A 112 -17.68 0.05 3.51
N ALA A 113 -16.82 1.08 3.58
CA ALA A 113 -17.16 2.42 3.12
C ALA A 113 -17.52 2.44 1.62
N ALA A 114 -16.74 1.73 0.79
CA ALA A 114 -17.01 1.60 -0.64
C ALA A 114 -18.35 0.93 -0.91
N TYR A 115 -18.70 -0.12 -0.16
CA TYR A 115 -19.99 -0.79 -0.27
C TYR A 115 -21.17 0.12 0.11
N VAL A 116 -21.04 0.87 1.23
CA VAL A 116 -22.10 1.81 1.66
C VAL A 116 -22.28 2.97 0.67
N MET A 117 -21.21 3.44 0.05
CA MET A 117 -21.27 4.53 -0.94
C MET A 117 -21.70 4.07 -2.33
N GLN A 118 -21.83 2.76 -2.57
CA GLN A 118 -22.16 2.22 -3.88
C GLN A 118 -23.51 2.72 -4.40
N ASP A 119 -24.51 2.83 -3.53
CA ASP A 119 -25.86 3.27 -3.90
C ASP A 119 -25.92 4.74 -4.34
N GLY A 120 -25.04 5.60 -3.79
CA GLY A 120 -24.95 7.03 -4.14
C GLY A 120 -23.94 7.35 -5.24
N LEU A 121 -23.26 6.35 -5.80
CA LEU A 121 -22.18 6.58 -6.76
C LEU A 121 -22.66 7.30 -8.02
N ARG A 122 -23.85 6.95 -8.53
CA ARG A 122 -24.47 7.59 -9.70
C ARG A 122 -24.67 9.08 -9.49
N ASP A 123 -25.30 9.48 -8.38
CA ASP A 123 -25.58 10.88 -8.07
C ASP A 123 -24.29 11.70 -7.93
N VAL A 124 -23.26 11.10 -7.33
CA VAL A 124 -21.93 11.72 -7.22
C VAL A 124 -21.29 11.90 -8.59
N LEU A 125 -21.33 10.88 -9.45
CA LEU A 125 -20.78 10.95 -10.80
C LEU A 125 -21.53 11.97 -11.65
N GLU A 126 -22.86 11.97 -11.58
CA GLU A 126 -23.70 12.93 -12.29
C GLU A 126 -23.34 14.36 -11.86
N GLY A 127 -23.31 14.64 -10.55
CA GLY A 127 -22.96 15.96 -10.03
C GLY A 127 -21.55 16.42 -10.43
N ARG A 128 -20.58 15.50 -10.42
CA ARG A 128 -19.19 15.79 -10.85
C ARG A 128 -19.11 16.09 -12.34
N MET A 129 -19.73 15.26 -13.18
CA MET A 129 -19.73 15.45 -14.64
C MET A 129 -20.51 16.70 -15.04
N ARG A 130 -21.63 17.01 -14.39
CA ARG A 130 -22.38 18.26 -14.59
C ARG A 130 -21.54 19.49 -14.23
N THR A 131 -20.78 19.42 -13.14
CA THR A 131 -19.84 20.49 -12.76
C THR A 131 -18.73 20.65 -13.81
N MET A 132 -18.16 19.54 -14.29
CA MET A 132 -17.15 19.56 -15.36
C MET A 132 -17.70 20.21 -16.63
N MET A 133 -18.93 19.86 -17.05
CA MET A 133 -19.56 20.50 -18.21
C MET A 133 -19.74 22.01 -17.99
N SER A 134 -20.21 22.44 -16.81
CA SER A 134 -20.37 23.88 -16.53
C SER A 134 -19.07 24.70 -16.57
N GLN A 135 -17.93 24.05 -16.33
CA GLN A 135 -16.60 24.68 -16.35
C GLN A 135 -15.87 24.48 -17.67
N TYR A 136 -16.48 23.79 -18.64
CA TYR A 136 -15.85 23.37 -19.89
C TYR A 136 -15.32 24.55 -20.71
N SER A 137 -16.06 25.66 -20.79
CA SER A 137 -15.63 26.85 -21.53
C SER A 137 -14.62 27.71 -20.78
N THR A 138 -14.59 27.62 -19.45
CA THR A 138 -13.79 28.49 -18.57
C THR A 138 -12.46 27.88 -18.15
N ASP A 139 -12.36 26.55 -18.09
CA ASP A 139 -11.20 25.81 -17.63
C ASP A 139 -10.76 24.82 -18.71
N SER A 140 -9.64 25.13 -19.38
CA SER A 140 -9.09 24.31 -20.46
C SER A 140 -8.68 22.90 -20.01
N GLN A 141 -8.33 22.70 -18.74
CA GLN A 141 -7.97 21.38 -18.21
C GLN A 141 -9.21 20.52 -17.98
N VAL A 142 -10.30 21.13 -17.50
CA VAL A 142 -11.60 20.46 -17.42
C VAL A 142 -12.09 20.13 -18.82
N ALA A 143 -11.93 21.03 -19.79
CA ALA A 143 -12.25 20.78 -21.19
C ALA A 143 -11.48 19.57 -21.75
N GLU A 144 -10.14 19.55 -21.59
CA GLU A 144 -9.30 18.44 -22.04
C GLU A 144 -9.66 17.12 -21.36
N THR A 145 -9.96 17.15 -20.05
CA THR A 145 -10.37 15.96 -19.30
C THR A 145 -11.70 15.43 -19.79
N PHE A 146 -12.68 16.30 -20.02
CA PHE A 146 -14.00 15.90 -20.51
C PHE A 146 -13.94 15.41 -21.97
N ASP A 147 -13.14 16.08 -22.80
CA ASP A 147 -12.86 15.67 -24.18
C ASP A 147 -12.21 14.28 -24.23
N PHE A 148 -11.24 14.03 -23.34
CA PHE A 148 -10.63 12.72 -23.20
C PHE A 148 -11.66 11.65 -22.83
N ILE A 149 -12.57 11.94 -21.88
CA ILE A 149 -13.65 11.02 -21.52
C ILE A 149 -14.54 10.73 -22.74
N GLN A 150 -14.96 11.76 -23.46
CA GLN A 150 -15.84 11.63 -24.63
C GLN A 150 -15.21 10.79 -25.75
N GLN A 151 -13.97 11.08 -26.11
CA GLN A 151 -13.24 10.32 -27.13
C GLN A 151 -12.93 8.90 -26.67
N ARG A 152 -12.49 8.73 -25.41
CA ARG A 152 -12.08 7.42 -24.88
C ARG A 152 -13.27 6.48 -24.70
N LEU A 153 -14.42 7.01 -24.29
CA LEU A 153 -15.63 6.24 -24.02
C LEU A 153 -16.64 6.26 -25.17
N GLN A 154 -16.33 7.00 -26.24
CA GLN A 154 -17.17 7.13 -27.44
C GLN A 154 -18.60 7.57 -27.09
N CYS A 155 -18.69 8.64 -26.31
CA CYS A 155 -19.92 9.20 -25.78
C CYS A 155 -19.93 10.73 -25.94
N CYS A 156 -21.09 11.37 -25.81
CA CYS A 156 -21.23 12.83 -25.87
C CYS A 156 -22.26 13.32 -24.85
N GLY A 157 -21.93 14.43 -24.18
CA GLY A 157 -22.74 14.99 -23.09
C GLY A 157 -22.78 14.11 -21.84
N LEU A 158 -23.71 14.41 -20.94
CA LEU A 158 -23.87 13.70 -19.66
C LEU A 158 -24.73 12.44 -19.85
N GLU A 159 -26.01 12.63 -20.18
CA GLU A 159 -26.97 11.61 -20.56
C GLU A 159 -27.20 11.60 -22.09
N SER A 160 -27.07 12.75 -22.74
CA SER A 160 -27.27 12.89 -24.18
C SER A 160 -26.59 14.13 -24.79
N LEU A 161 -26.63 14.25 -26.11
CA LEU A 161 -26.02 15.36 -26.83
C LEU A 161 -26.66 16.72 -26.51
N THR A 162 -27.94 16.74 -26.10
CA THR A 162 -28.66 17.97 -25.77
C THR A 162 -28.18 18.60 -24.46
N ASP A 163 -27.39 17.88 -23.65
CA ASP A 163 -26.81 18.44 -22.42
C ASP A 163 -25.81 19.57 -22.66
N TRP A 164 -25.39 19.75 -23.92
CA TRP A 164 -24.57 20.90 -24.34
C TRP A 164 -25.39 22.17 -24.59
N GLU A 165 -26.72 22.07 -24.70
CA GLU A 165 -27.61 23.23 -24.86
C GLU A 165 -27.49 24.14 -23.61
N GLY A 166 -26.98 25.35 -23.80
CA GLY A 166 -26.78 26.33 -22.71
C GLY A 166 -25.44 26.24 -21.97
N VAL A 167 -24.56 25.29 -22.32
CA VAL A 167 -23.17 25.22 -21.80
C VAL A 167 -22.19 25.92 -22.73
N THR A 168 -22.36 25.75 -24.05
CA THR A 168 -21.51 26.37 -25.08
C THR A 168 -22.09 27.66 -25.66
N VAL A 169 -23.29 28.05 -25.24
CA VAL A 169 -24.06 29.16 -25.84
C VAL A 169 -23.73 30.48 -25.15
N GLU A 170 -22.89 31.30 -25.78
CA GLU A 170 -22.93 32.77 -25.60
C GLU A 170 -23.62 33.51 -26.77
N ASP A 171 -23.94 32.84 -27.90
CA ASP A 171 -24.55 33.49 -29.07
C ASP A 171 -25.92 32.90 -29.48
N GLU A 172 -26.82 33.80 -29.85
CA GLU A 172 -28.30 33.69 -29.92
C GLU A 172 -28.91 32.77 -31.02
N GLU A 173 -28.23 31.76 -31.59
CA GLU A 173 -28.89 30.81 -32.50
C GLU A 173 -28.51 29.33 -32.27
N PRO A 174 -29.49 28.39 -32.28
CA PRO A 174 -29.26 26.98 -32.08
C PRO A 174 -28.76 26.36 -33.39
N ASP A 175 -27.46 26.45 -33.63
CA ASP A 175 -26.80 25.70 -34.69
C ASP A 175 -26.10 24.48 -34.10
N TYR A 176 -26.24 23.32 -34.75
CA TYR A 176 -25.59 22.05 -34.38
C TYR A 176 -24.05 22.09 -34.52
N THR A 177 -23.49 23.29 -34.67
CA THR A 177 -22.11 23.62 -34.98
C THR A 177 -21.28 23.93 -33.72
N GLN A 178 -21.88 23.93 -32.52
CA GLN A 178 -21.20 24.25 -31.26
C GLN A 178 -21.10 23.08 -30.27
N LEU A 179 -20.96 21.85 -30.77
CA LEU A 179 -20.55 20.71 -29.93
C LEU A 179 -19.01 20.62 -29.87
N PRO A 180 -18.44 20.16 -28.75
CA PRO A 180 -17.03 19.80 -28.69
C PRO A 180 -16.58 18.88 -29.81
N SER A 181 -15.41 19.13 -30.37
CA SER A 181 -14.82 18.27 -31.41
C SER A 181 -14.62 16.82 -30.94
N SER A 182 -14.46 16.62 -29.63
CA SER A 182 -14.39 15.34 -28.93
C SER A 182 -15.67 14.49 -29.00
N CYS A 183 -16.84 15.09 -29.30
CA CYS A 183 -18.08 14.36 -29.55
C CYS A 183 -18.16 13.70 -30.94
N CYS A 184 -17.18 13.95 -31.81
CA CYS A 184 -17.21 13.45 -33.17
C CYS A 184 -16.67 12.02 -33.30
N ALA A 185 -17.52 11.11 -33.79
CA ALA A 185 -17.16 9.73 -34.09
C ALA A 185 -16.43 9.56 -35.42
N GLN A 186 -16.74 10.40 -36.42
CA GLN A 186 -16.13 10.32 -37.74
C GLN A 186 -16.04 11.70 -38.41
N TYR A 187 -14.83 12.05 -38.87
CA TYR A 187 -14.57 13.26 -39.64
C TYR A 187 -14.72 13.01 -41.15
N GLY A 188 -15.18 14.02 -41.88
CA GLY A 188 -15.22 14.02 -43.34
C GLY A 188 -13.82 14.00 -43.98
N THR A 189 -13.71 13.47 -45.19
CA THR A 189 -12.48 13.46 -45.99
C THR A 189 -12.68 14.23 -47.30
N GLY A 190 -11.60 14.78 -47.88
CA GLY A 190 -11.65 15.52 -49.15
C GLY A 190 -12.12 16.98 -48.97
N ASN A 191 -13.10 17.44 -49.75
CA ASN A 191 -13.62 18.82 -49.65
C ASN A 191 -14.36 19.12 -48.32
N GLN A 192 -14.60 18.10 -47.48
CA GLN A 192 -15.23 18.20 -46.16
C GLN A 192 -14.24 17.83 -45.03
N THR A 193 -12.94 18.02 -45.26
CA THR A 193 -11.91 17.71 -44.26
C THR A 193 -12.09 18.62 -43.04
N GLY A 194 -12.30 18.03 -41.87
CA GLY A 194 -12.50 18.75 -40.61
C GLY A 194 -13.96 18.92 -40.17
N SER A 195 -14.95 18.67 -41.03
CA SER A 195 -16.37 18.67 -40.61
C SER A 195 -16.74 17.35 -39.96
N CYS A 196 -17.41 17.39 -38.81
CA CYS A 196 -17.93 16.19 -38.17
C CYS A 196 -19.10 15.59 -38.96
N LYS A 197 -19.02 14.30 -39.30
CA LYS A 197 -20.04 13.59 -40.07
C LYS A 197 -20.95 12.73 -39.21
N LEU A 198 -20.43 12.20 -38.10
CA LEU A 198 -21.15 11.32 -37.19
C LEU A 198 -20.80 11.68 -35.75
N LEU A 199 -21.81 11.88 -34.92
CA LEU A 199 -21.68 12.18 -33.49
C LEU A 199 -21.85 10.91 -32.65
N TYR A 200 -21.25 10.89 -31.46
CA TYR A 200 -21.55 9.85 -30.47
C TYR A 200 -22.96 10.03 -29.91
N GLY A 201 -23.81 9.01 -30.06
CA GLY A 201 -25.21 9.07 -29.65
C GLY A 201 -25.49 8.72 -28.18
N ASN A 202 -24.52 8.16 -27.46
CA ASN A 202 -24.68 7.74 -26.07
C ASN A 202 -24.17 8.81 -25.09
N GLY A 203 -24.87 9.01 -23.97
CA GLY A 203 -24.37 9.80 -22.85
C GLY A 203 -23.17 9.18 -22.15
N CYS A 204 -22.29 10.01 -21.60
CA CYS A 204 -21.09 9.55 -20.93
C CYS A 204 -21.33 8.97 -19.52
N LEU A 205 -22.37 9.40 -18.80
CA LEU A 205 -22.64 8.96 -17.42
C LEU A 205 -22.81 7.44 -17.34
N ALA A 206 -23.71 6.87 -18.15
CA ALA A 206 -23.94 5.42 -18.20
C ALA A 206 -22.70 4.64 -18.66
N ARG A 207 -21.84 5.24 -19.48
CA ARG A 207 -20.58 4.62 -19.93
C ARG A 207 -19.53 4.60 -18.84
N VAL A 208 -19.41 5.67 -18.07
CA VAL A 208 -18.56 5.76 -16.89
C VAL A 208 -19.01 4.76 -15.83
N GLU A 209 -20.32 4.70 -15.54
CA GLU A 209 -20.90 3.71 -14.62
C GLU A 209 -20.57 2.28 -15.02
N PHE A 210 -20.76 1.94 -16.29
CA PHE A 210 -20.48 0.61 -16.81
C PHE A 210 -18.99 0.23 -16.62
N ILE A 211 -18.09 1.16 -16.93
CA ILE A 211 -16.64 0.93 -16.78
C ILE A 211 -16.23 0.82 -15.32
N LEU A 212 -16.80 1.63 -14.45
CA LEU A 212 -16.55 1.53 -13.02
C LEU A 212 -17.04 0.19 -12.48
N SER A 213 -18.24 -0.24 -12.88
CA SER A 213 -18.79 -1.56 -12.52
C SER A 213 -17.86 -2.70 -12.96
N GLU A 214 -17.41 -2.71 -14.21
CA GLU A 214 -16.46 -3.73 -14.71
C GLU A 214 -15.11 -3.67 -13.98
N SER A 215 -14.60 -2.46 -13.71
CA SER A 215 -13.33 -2.27 -13.02
C SER A 215 -13.39 -2.62 -11.54
N THR A 216 -14.58 -2.58 -10.90
CA THR A 216 -14.73 -2.94 -9.48
C THR A 216 -14.33 -4.38 -9.21
N VAL A 217 -14.54 -5.29 -10.16
CA VAL A 217 -14.16 -6.71 -10.01
C VAL A 217 -12.64 -6.86 -9.91
N MET A 218 -11.89 -6.15 -10.77
CA MET A 218 -10.43 -6.14 -10.72
C MET A 218 -9.92 -5.57 -9.41
N LEU A 219 -10.46 -4.44 -8.97
CA LEU A 219 -10.09 -3.80 -7.70
C LEU A 219 -10.42 -4.68 -6.49
N ALA A 220 -11.60 -5.30 -6.46
CA ALA A 220 -12.02 -6.21 -5.40
C ALA A 220 -11.11 -7.44 -5.32
N SER A 221 -10.74 -8.02 -6.47
CA SER A 221 -9.81 -9.16 -6.50
C SER A 221 -8.40 -8.79 -6.04
N ALA A 222 -7.92 -7.59 -6.37
CA ALA A 222 -6.63 -7.08 -5.92
C ALA A 222 -6.62 -6.84 -4.40
N ALA A 223 -7.67 -6.21 -3.85
CA ALA A 223 -7.84 -6.04 -2.41
C ALA A 223 -7.89 -7.40 -1.69
N PHE A 224 -8.72 -8.33 -2.16
CA PHE A 224 -8.77 -9.67 -1.57
C PHE A 224 -7.40 -10.38 -1.55
N THR A 225 -6.64 -10.26 -2.65
CA THR A 225 -5.28 -10.81 -2.74
C THR A 225 -4.34 -10.14 -1.74
N LEU A 226 -4.42 -8.81 -1.60
CA LEU A 226 -3.63 -8.04 -0.65
C LEU A 226 -3.95 -8.41 0.80
N ALA A 227 -5.23 -8.56 1.14
CA ALA A 227 -5.68 -9.01 2.45
C ALA A 227 -5.13 -10.41 2.82
N LEU A 228 -5.17 -11.36 1.89
CA LEU A 228 -4.58 -12.70 2.10
C LEU A 228 -3.06 -12.62 2.30
N LEU A 229 -2.38 -11.80 1.50
CA LEU A 229 -0.94 -11.59 1.57
C LEU A 229 -0.52 -11.01 2.93
N GLN A 230 -1.27 -10.02 3.43
CA GLN A 230 -1.05 -9.42 4.75
C GLN A 230 -1.24 -10.45 5.86
N LEU A 231 -2.31 -11.27 5.80
CA LEU A 231 -2.57 -12.31 6.79
C LEU A 231 -1.41 -13.31 6.86
N LEU A 232 -0.92 -13.77 5.70
CA LEU A 232 0.27 -14.62 5.62
C LEU A 232 1.51 -13.92 6.18
N GLY A 233 1.70 -12.64 5.86
CA GLY A 233 2.78 -11.81 6.40
C GLY A 233 2.76 -11.73 7.93
N VAL A 234 1.59 -11.52 8.54
CA VAL A 234 1.41 -11.50 10.00
C VAL A 234 1.71 -12.86 10.62
N VAL A 235 1.20 -13.95 10.02
CA VAL A 235 1.46 -15.32 10.51
C VAL A 235 2.95 -15.64 10.46
N PHE A 236 3.63 -15.33 9.35
CA PHE A 236 5.08 -15.52 9.22
C PHE A 236 5.88 -14.63 10.17
N ALA A 237 5.51 -13.38 10.34
CA ALA A 237 6.17 -12.48 11.28
C ALA A 237 5.99 -12.92 12.74
N CYS A 238 4.78 -13.32 13.14
CA CYS A 238 4.52 -13.80 14.49
C CYS A 238 5.21 -15.14 14.78
N SER A 239 5.23 -16.07 13.83
CA SER A 239 5.94 -17.35 13.99
C SER A 239 7.46 -17.15 14.08
N LEU A 240 8.03 -16.28 13.24
CA LEU A 240 9.45 -15.91 13.31
C LEU A 240 9.77 -15.18 14.62
N GLY A 241 8.92 -14.23 15.05
CA GLY A 241 9.07 -13.49 16.30
C GLY A 241 9.01 -14.39 17.53
N ARG A 242 8.05 -15.33 17.58
CA ARG A 242 7.97 -16.35 18.65
C ARG A 242 9.20 -17.23 18.67
N SER A 243 9.66 -17.68 17.51
CA SER A 243 10.85 -18.49 17.38
C SER A 243 12.11 -17.78 17.88
N ILE A 244 12.31 -16.51 17.50
CA ILE A 244 13.47 -15.72 17.96
C ILE A 244 13.39 -15.47 19.47
N ARG A 245 12.22 -15.13 20.02
CA ARG A 245 12.03 -14.99 21.47
C ARG A 245 12.39 -16.28 22.19
N TYR A 246 11.85 -17.40 21.73
CA TYR A 246 12.16 -18.72 22.28
C TYR A 246 13.68 -18.95 22.28
N GLN A 247 14.36 -18.81 21.13
CA GLN A 247 15.82 -18.96 21.03
C GLN A 247 16.61 -18.04 21.97
N LYS A 248 16.16 -16.78 22.18
CA LYS A 248 16.79 -15.87 23.15
C LYS A 248 16.62 -16.39 24.59
N THR A 249 15.42 -16.75 24.99
CA THR A 249 15.13 -17.30 26.32
C THR A 249 15.88 -18.61 26.59
N TRP A 250 16.02 -19.50 25.59
CA TRP A 250 16.83 -20.73 25.73
C TRP A 250 18.32 -20.45 25.92
N ARG A 251 18.87 -19.47 25.20
CA ARG A 251 20.27 -19.06 25.38
C ARG A 251 20.50 -18.45 26.76
N GLU A 252 19.56 -17.67 27.27
CA GLU A 252 19.61 -17.16 28.64
C GLU A 252 19.56 -18.28 29.67
N ARG A 253 18.60 -19.21 29.55
CA ARG A 253 18.48 -20.36 30.44
C ARG A 253 19.75 -21.22 30.46
N ARG A 254 20.33 -21.54 29.29
CA ARG A 254 21.61 -22.27 29.20
C ARG A 254 22.78 -21.53 29.86
N ARG A 255 22.84 -20.20 29.71
CA ARG A 255 23.86 -19.37 30.38
C ARG A 255 23.72 -19.45 31.90
N TRP A 256 22.50 -19.45 32.43
CA TRP A 256 22.24 -19.66 33.86
C TRP A 256 22.63 -21.06 34.34
N GLU A 257 22.26 -22.11 33.61
CA GLU A 257 22.63 -23.50 33.93
C GLU A 257 24.15 -23.70 33.95
N LEU A 258 24.88 -23.11 32.98
CA LEU A 258 26.35 -23.13 32.95
C LEU A 258 26.95 -22.39 34.14
N ARG A 259 26.40 -21.21 34.49
CA ARG A 259 26.85 -20.44 35.66
C ARG A 259 26.67 -21.23 36.96
N GLU A 260 25.52 -21.89 37.13
CA GLU A 260 25.24 -22.73 38.30
C GLU A 260 26.18 -23.94 38.38
N ARG A 261 26.43 -24.63 37.26
CA ARG A 261 27.41 -25.73 37.20
C ARG A 261 28.82 -25.27 37.59
N LEU A 262 29.25 -24.10 37.15
CA LEU A 262 30.56 -23.55 37.52
C LEU A 262 30.66 -23.22 39.02
N VAL A 263 29.59 -22.67 39.61
CA VAL A 263 29.54 -22.39 41.06
C VAL A 263 29.56 -23.68 41.87
N ASN A 264 28.76 -24.68 41.50
CA ASN A 264 28.70 -25.96 42.22
C ASN A 264 29.96 -26.81 42.02
N SER A 265 30.67 -26.67 40.89
CA SER A 265 31.96 -27.35 40.66
C SER A 265 33.13 -26.70 41.39
N TYR A 266 32.96 -25.49 41.92
CA TYR A 266 34.01 -24.80 42.67
C TYR A 266 34.14 -25.40 44.07
N THR A 267 35.13 -26.27 44.28
CA THR A 267 35.56 -26.68 45.61
C THR A 267 36.56 -25.64 46.15
N PRO A 268 36.38 -25.11 47.38
CA PRO A 268 37.31 -24.16 47.95
C PRO A 268 38.67 -24.83 48.19
N ILE A 269 39.72 -24.32 47.53
CA ILE A 269 41.10 -24.74 47.79
C ILE A 269 41.60 -23.96 49.01
N GLY A 270 41.58 -24.62 50.17
CA GLY A 270 42.07 -24.08 51.43
C GLY A 270 40.99 -24.06 52.51
N GLN A 271 41.01 -25.07 53.39
CA GLN A 271 40.38 -24.95 54.70
C GLN A 271 41.17 -23.95 55.53
N THR A 272 40.76 -22.68 55.57
CA THR A 272 41.03 -21.82 56.72
C THR A 272 39.79 -20.95 57.00
N ASP A 273 39.06 -21.41 58.01
CA ASP A 273 37.97 -20.80 58.78
C ASP A 273 36.65 -20.34 58.09
N PRO A 274 35.47 -20.77 58.60
CA PRO A 274 34.17 -20.52 57.96
C PRO A 274 33.59 -19.10 58.13
N LYS A 275 34.32 -18.15 58.74
CA LYS A 275 33.73 -16.86 59.17
C LYS A 275 34.04 -15.64 58.29
N THR A 276 34.89 -15.74 57.26
CA THR A 276 35.37 -14.53 56.55
C THR A 276 35.46 -14.61 55.03
N THR A 277 35.15 -15.74 54.40
CA THR A 277 35.32 -15.87 52.95
C THR A 277 33.98 -15.79 52.22
N TYR A 278 33.63 -14.59 51.75
CA TYR A 278 32.60 -14.42 50.73
C TYR A 278 33.25 -14.64 49.35
N PRO A 279 32.62 -15.41 48.44
CA PRO A 279 33.16 -15.57 47.09
C PRO A 279 33.11 -14.22 46.36
N ILE A 280 34.25 -13.75 45.85
CA ILE A 280 34.30 -12.56 44.99
C ILE A 280 33.80 -12.95 43.60
N ILE A 281 32.53 -12.63 43.32
CA ILE A 281 31.93 -12.77 42.00
C ILE A 281 32.28 -11.52 41.20
N PHE A 282 33.23 -11.62 40.26
CA PHE A 282 33.41 -10.58 39.26
C PHE A 282 32.24 -10.61 38.28
N MET A 283 31.27 -9.71 38.46
CA MET A 283 30.26 -9.42 37.45
C MET A 283 30.87 -8.50 36.41
N SER A 284 31.16 -9.02 35.21
CA SER A 284 31.41 -8.18 34.05
C SER A 284 30.08 -7.53 33.67
N GLY A 285 29.99 -6.20 33.82
CA GLY A 285 28.77 -5.43 33.59
C GLY A 285 28.21 -5.66 32.19
N SER A 286 27.00 -6.21 32.12
CA SER A 286 26.22 -6.23 30.89
C SER A 286 25.74 -4.82 30.60
N LYS A 287 26.17 -4.22 29.49
CA LYS A 287 25.50 -3.05 28.92
C LYS A 287 24.03 -3.42 28.66
N GLU A 288 23.12 -2.68 29.28
CA GLU A 288 21.73 -2.62 28.88
C GLU A 288 21.65 -2.25 27.40
N ALA A 289 20.98 -3.09 26.62
CA ALA A 289 20.48 -2.75 25.31
C ALA A 289 18.97 -2.60 25.48
N ASP A 290 18.55 -1.35 25.69
CA ASP A 290 17.15 -0.95 25.65
C ASP A 290 16.56 -1.24 24.26
N CYS A 291 15.24 -1.47 24.27
CA CYS A 291 14.41 -1.64 23.07
C CYS A 291 14.37 -0.39 22.20
#